data_AF-A0ABD1APM1-F1
#
_entry.id   AF-A0ABD1APM1-F1
#
_cell.length_a   1.000
_cell.length_b   1.000
_cell.length_c   1.000
_cell.angle_alpha   90.00
_cell.angle_beta   90.00
_cell.angle_gamma   90.00
#
_symmetry.space_group_name_H-M   'P 1'
#
loop_
_entity.id
_entity.type
_entity.pdbx_description
1 polymer ?
#
loop_
_entity_poly.entity_id
_entity_poly.type
_entity_poly.pdbx_seq_one_letter_code
_entity_poly.pdbx_strand_id
1 'polypeptide(L)'
;METALLRCCVNFSGHKKITAHQSCDSEIPKGCKDDKCAKVLRRRSVMASGFSLVSSTALGFPGEGLAVVKQGLLAGRVPGLSEPDDDGWRTYRRPDEKSGGHGVGWSPIIPYAFSVPQDWNEVPVSIADLGGTEIDLRFASPKEGRLSVIVAPVLRFADNLGDDVKIENIGPPAKVINAFGPEVIGENVEGKVLSSNVAEHEGRLYYQFELEPPHVLITATAAGNRLYLFSVTGNGLQWKRYYKDLKRIATSFRVV
;
A
#
# COMPACT_ATOMS: atom_id res chain seq x y z
N MET A 1 47.18 20.99 37.95
CA MET A 1 45.86 21.42 38.48
C MET A 1 44.85 21.10 37.37
N GLU A 2 44.48 19.86 37.08
CA GLU A 2 43.80 18.83 37.90
C GLU A 2 42.44 19.26 38.47
N THR A 3 41.38 18.62 37.95
CA THR A 3 40.10 18.15 38.58
C THR A 3 39.02 18.09 37.47
N ALA A 4 38.63 16.95 36.92
CA ALA A 4 37.92 15.77 37.44
C ALA A 4 36.38 15.91 37.48
N LEU A 5 35.74 15.21 36.53
CA LEU A 5 34.55 14.35 36.61
C LEU A 5 33.42 14.67 37.58
N LEU A 6 32.18 14.68 37.05
CA LEU A 6 31.05 14.06 37.74
C LEU A 6 30.08 13.39 36.76
N ARG A 7 30.06 12.06 36.84
CA ARG A 7 29.05 11.14 36.31
C ARG A 7 27.74 11.32 37.09
N CYS A 8 26.60 11.25 36.41
CA CYS A 8 25.34 10.92 37.07
C CYS A 8 24.77 9.66 36.40
N CYS A 9 24.86 8.53 37.11
CA CYS A 9 24.15 7.30 36.80
C CYS A 9 22.81 7.33 37.55
N VAL A 10 21.71 7.05 36.87
CA VAL A 10 20.41 6.80 37.51
C VAL A 10 20.01 5.36 37.22
N ASN A 11 20.07 4.52 38.27
CA ASN A 11 19.50 3.18 38.28
C ASN A 11 18.02 3.27 38.67
N PHE A 12 17.14 2.62 37.89
CA PHE A 12 15.79 2.30 38.35
C PHE A 12 15.66 0.77 38.48
N SER A 13 15.36 0.35 39.70
CA SER A 13 15.11 -1.03 40.12
C SER A 13 13.61 -1.31 40.13
N GLY A 14 13.24 -2.47 39.59
CA GLY A 14 12.23 -3.35 40.18
C GLY A 14 10.76 -3.04 39.93
N HIS A 15 10.10 -3.85 39.09
CA HIS A 15 8.69 -4.18 39.30
C HIS A 15 8.42 -5.68 39.11
N LYS A 16 7.63 -6.18 40.06
CA LYS A 16 7.31 -7.57 40.37
C LYS A 16 6.43 -8.23 39.30
N LYS A 17 6.72 -9.51 39.06
CA LYS A 17 5.91 -10.47 38.29
C LYS A 17 4.80 -11.03 39.20
N ILE A 18 3.54 -10.93 38.78
CA ILE A 18 2.42 -11.65 39.39
C ILE A 18 1.81 -12.53 38.30
N THR A 19 2.00 -13.83 38.47
CA THR A 19 1.33 -14.89 37.70
C THR A 19 0.19 -15.41 38.56
N ALA A 20 -1.03 -15.46 38.04
CA ALA A 20 -2.12 -16.23 38.64
C ALA A 20 -2.73 -17.14 37.58
N HIS A 21 -2.53 -18.44 37.79
CA HIS A 21 -3.33 -19.52 37.22
C HIS A 21 -4.73 -19.46 37.81
N GLN A 22 -5.77 -19.65 36.99
CA GLN A 22 -6.95 -20.36 37.47
C GLN A 22 -7.67 -21.10 36.35
N SER A 23 -7.72 -22.42 36.55
CA SER A 23 -8.54 -23.43 35.89
C SER A 23 -10.01 -23.27 36.26
N CYS A 24 -10.93 -23.66 35.36
CA CYS A 24 -11.96 -24.68 35.61
C CYS A 24 -12.95 -24.78 34.42
N ASP A 25 -12.96 -25.98 33.82
CA ASP A 25 -14.05 -26.81 33.29
C ASP A 25 -15.47 -26.19 33.22
N SER A 26 -16.17 -26.23 32.09
CA SER A 26 -17.09 -27.30 31.61
C SER A 26 -18.23 -26.53 30.89
N GLU A 27 -18.96 -26.94 29.85
CA GLU A 27 -19.49 -28.21 29.37
C GLU A 27 -19.76 -28.07 27.85
N ILE A 28 -19.64 -29.16 27.08
CA ILE A 28 -20.16 -29.27 25.70
C ILE A 28 -21.12 -30.46 25.67
N PRO A 29 -22.36 -30.30 25.17
CA PRO A 29 -23.14 -31.43 24.70
C PRO A 29 -22.92 -31.65 23.20
N LYS A 30 -22.52 -32.88 22.88
CA LYS A 30 -22.57 -33.53 21.56
C LYS A 30 -24.01 -33.91 21.18
N GLY A 31 -24.27 -33.96 19.88
CA GLY A 31 -25.34 -34.74 19.25
C GLY A 31 -26.07 -33.90 18.19
N CYS A 32 -26.36 -34.34 16.97
CA CYS A 32 -26.45 -35.68 16.41
C CYS A 32 -26.18 -35.61 14.90
N LYS A 33 -25.52 -36.64 14.37
CA LYS A 33 -25.53 -36.97 12.93
C LYS A 33 -26.95 -37.37 12.55
N ASP A 34 -27.35 -37.09 11.30
CA ASP A 34 -28.03 -38.11 10.52
C ASP A 34 -27.88 -37.91 9.01
N ASP A 35 -27.74 -39.06 8.39
CA ASP A 35 -27.32 -39.37 7.03
C ASP A 35 -28.52 -39.44 6.06
N LYS A 36 -28.22 -39.19 4.78
CA LYS A 36 -28.83 -39.77 3.55
C LYS A 36 -30.30 -39.47 3.26
N CYS A 37 -30.58 -39.05 2.02
CA CYS A 37 -30.80 -39.99 0.91
C CYS A 37 -31.43 -39.31 -0.32
N ALA A 38 -30.78 -39.51 -1.47
CA ALA A 38 -31.32 -39.68 -2.83
C ALA A 38 -32.52 -38.85 -3.33
N LYS A 39 -32.34 -38.20 -4.48
CA LYS A 39 -32.79 -38.77 -5.77
C LYS A 39 -32.36 -37.90 -6.95
N VAL A 40 -31.57 -38.51 -7.81
CA VAL A 40 -31.29 -38.09 -9.19
C VAL A 40 -32.59 -38.11 -9.98
N LEU A 41 -32.94 -36.99 -10.62
CA LEU A 41 -33.86 -36.99 -11.77
C LEU A 41 -33.27 -36.20 -12.93
N ARG A 42 -33.03 -36.96 -13.99
CA ARG A 42 -32.55 -36.59 -15.31
C ARG A 42 -33.77 -36.27 -16.18
N ARG A 43 -33.82 -35.10 -16.83
CA ARG A 43 -34.64 -34.87 -18.03
C ARG A 43 -33.85 -34.05 -19.06
N ARG A 44 -33.89 -34.54 -20.29
CA ARG A 44 -33.13 -34.14 -21.48
C ARG A 44 -33.90 -33.11 -22.33
N SER A 45 -33.15 -32.55 -23.29
CA SER A 45 -33.55 -31.98 -24.60
C SER A 45 -34.27 -30.63 -24.56
N VAL A 46 -33.96 -29.64 -25.41
CA VAL A 46 -33.82 -29.70 -26.88
C VAL A 46 -32.82 -28.63 -27.37
N MET A 47 -31.93 -29.00 -28.31
CA MET A 47 -31.19 -28.03 -29.15
C MET A 47 -32.07 -27.63 -30.34
N ALA A 48 -32.18 -26.32 -30.60
CA ALA A 48 -32.71 -25.80 -31.85
C ALA A 48 -31.68 -24.83 -32.44
N SER A 49 -31.00 -25.29 -33.49
CA SER A 49 -30.15 -24.51 -34.38
C SER A 49 -31.00 -23.80 -35.42
N GLY A 50 -30.85 -22.48 -35.53
CA GLY A 50 -31.43 -21.67 -36.62
C GLY A 50 -30.34 -20.79 -37.22
N PHE A 51 -29.90 -21.13 -38.43
CA PHE A 51 -29.10 -20.27 -39.29
C PHE A 51 -30.00 -19.19 -39.89
N SER A 52 -29.51 -17.95 -39.99
CA SER A 52 -29.95 -17.03 -41.05
C SER A 52 -28.80 -16.11 -41.46
N LEU A 53 -28.57 -16.06 -42.77
CA LEU A 53 -27.54 -15.30 -43.47
C LEU A 53 -28.12 -13.95 -43.96
N VAL A 54 -27.18 -13.06 -44.30
CA VAL A 54 -27.24 -11.97 -45.29
C VAL A 54 -27.28 -10.53 -44.74
N SER A 55 -26.08 -9.93 -44.79
CA SER A 55 -25.66 -8.63 -45.35
C SER A 55 -26.57 -7.40 -45.28
N SER A 56 -25.99 -6.32 -44.74
CA SER A 56 -25.93 -5.03 -45.46
C SER A 56 -24.81 -4.16 -44.92
N THR A 57 -23.91 -3.79 -45.83
CA THR A 57 -22.82 -2.81 -45.69
C THR A 57 -23.37 -1.41 -45.45
N ALA A 58 -22.91 -0.74 -44.40
CA ALA A 58 -22.96 0.72 -44.30
C ALA A 58 -21.55 1.22 -43.96
N LEU A 59 -20.85 1.71 -44.99
CA LEU A 59 -19.67 2.54 -44.84
C LEU A 59 -20.12 3.89 -44.27
N GLY A 60 -19.73 4.16 -43.03
CA GLY A 60 -19.86 5.47 -42.41
C GLY A 60 -18.70 5.64 -41.44
N PHE A 61 -17.64 6.30 -41.88
CA PHE A 61 -16.60 6.79 -40.99
C PHE A 61 -17.05 8.14 -40.42
N PRO A 62 -17.14 8.26 -39.08
CA PRO A 62 -16.79 9.53 -38.45
C PRO A 62 -15.73 9.31 -37.37
N GLY A 63 -14.60 10.02 -37.54
CA GLY A 63 -13.75 10.49 -36.46
C GLY A 63 -12.92 9.44 -35.73
N GLU A 64 -11.61 9.61 -35.78
CA GLU A 64 -10.66 9.02 -34.82
C GLU A 64 -10.97 9.55 -33.41
N GLY A 65 -11.99 9.00 -32.78
CA GLY A 65 -12.08 8.98 -31.33
C GLY A 65 -11.12 7.90 -30.86
N LEU A 66 -10.04 8.30 -30.20
CA LEU A 66 -9.25 7.42 -29.35
C LEU A 66 -10.22 6.75 -28.37
N ALA A 67 -10.67 5.55 -28.73
CA ALA A 67 -11.37 4.68 -27.82
C ALA A 67 -10.37 4.34 -26.72
N VAL A 68 -10.45 5.08 -25.61
CA VAL A 68 -9.92 4.60 -24.33
C VAL A 68 -10.67 3.30 -24.08
N VAL A 69 -10.03 2.19 -24.46
CA VAL A 69 -10.47 0.86 -24.09
C VAL A 69 -10.48 0.88 -22.57
N LYS A 70 -11.67 0.98 -21.96
CA LYS A 70 -11.88 0.60 -20.55
C LYS A 70 -11.48 -0.87 -20.51
N GLN A 71 -10.21 -1.11 -20.19
CA GLN A 71 -9.55 -2.40 -20.19
C GLN A 71 -10.32 -3.28 -19.22
N GLY A 72 -11.19 -4.14 -19.78
CA GLY A 72 -12.00 -5.06 -19.01
C GLY A 72 -11.11 -5.98 -18.17
N LEU A 73 -11.70 -6.52 -17.10
CA LEU A 73 -11.12 -7.50 -16.19
C LEU A 73 -10.75 -8.78 -16.94
N LEU A 74 -9.67 -8.75 -17.73
CA LEU A 74 -9.04 -9.95 -18.23
C LEU A 74 -8.39 -10.64 -17.04
N ALA A 75 -8.70 -11.92 -16.86
CA ALA A 75 -8.13 -12.74 -15.80
C ALA A 75 -6.60 -12.60 -15.80
N GLY A 76 -6.03 -12.19 -14.66
CA GLY A 76 -4.59 -11.97 -14.49
C GLY A 76 -4.10 -10.53 -14.65
N ARG A 77 -4.94 -9.58 -15.09
CA ARG A 77 -4.57 -8.15 -15.11
C ARG A 77 -4.96 -7.46 -13.80
N VAL A 78 -3.96 -6.93 -13.09
CA VAL A 78 -4.16 -6.03 -11.95
C VAL A 78 -4.70 -4.69 -12.49
N PRO A 79 -5.91 -4.24 -12.11
CA PRO A 79 -6.46 -2.98 -12.58
C PRO A 79 -5.50 -1.82 -12.28
N GLY A 80 -5.19 -1.02 -13.30
CA GLY A 80 -4.27 0.11 -13.17
C GLY A 80 -2.79 -0.20 -13.42
N LEU A 81 -2.40 -1.47 -13.55
CA LEU A 81 -1.01 -1.86 -13.87
C LEU A 81 -0.81 -2.05 -15.38
N SER A 82 0.16 -1.34 -15.96
CA SER A 82 0.47 -1.40 -17.39
C SER A 82 1.09 -2.73 -17.83
N GLU A 83 1.22 -2.92 -19.14
CA GLU A 83 2.17 -3.89 -19.70
C GLU A 83 3.62 -3.43 -19.40
N PRO A 84 4.59 -4.36 -19.35
CA PRO A 84 6.00 -4.00 -19.18
C PRO A 84 6.51 -3.18 -20.37
N ASP A 85 7.35 -2.19 -20.08
CA ASP A 85 8.15 -1.46 -21.07
C ASP A 85 9.35 -2.31 -21.55
N ASP A 86 10.19 -1.73 -22.41
CA ASP A 86 11.38 -2.39 -22.97
C ASP A 86 12.40 -2.80 -21.89
N ASP A 87 12.39 -2.14 -20.73
CA ASP A 87 13.25 -2.44 -19.58
C ASP A 87 12.60 -3.46 -18.62
N GLY A 88 11.39 -3.93 -18.91
CA GLY A 88 10.62 -4.83 -18.04
C GLY A 88 9.94 -4.14 -16.85
N TRP A 89 9.77 -2.82 -16.89
CA TRP A 89 9.09 -2.03 -15.87
C TRP A 89 7.63 -1.78 -16.21
N ARG A 90 6.78 -1.79 -15.18
CA ARG A 90 5.35 -1.58 -15.28
C ARG A 90 4.97 -0.38 -14.45
N THR A 91 4.10 0.47 -14.96
CA THR A 91 3.54 1.58 -14.20
C THR A 91 2.17 1.19 -13.65
N TYR A 92 2.02 1.26 -12.33
CA TYR A 92 0.72 1.25 -11.69
C TYR A 92 0.19 2.68 -11.63
N ARG A 93 -1.07 2.88 -12.01
CA ARG A 93 -1.86 4.08 -11.71
C ARG A 93 -3.11 3.64 -10.98
N ARG A 94 -3.35 4.21 -9.80
CA ARG A 94 -4.56 3.94 -9.01
C ARG A 94 -5.81 4.26 -9.84
N PRO A 95 -6.73 3.30 -10.05
CA PRO A 95 -7.99 3.59 -10.72
C PRO A 95 -8.86 4.57 -9.93
N ASP A 96 -9.50 5.52 -10.61
CA ASP A 96 -10.36 6.54 -9.98
C ASP A 96 -11.56 5.90 -9.25
N GLU A 97 -12.09 4.81 -9.81
CA GLU A 97 -13.23 4.06 -9.28
C GLU A 97 -12.82 3.12 -8.11
N LYS A 98 -11.53 3.00 -7.78
CA LYS A 98 -11.07 2.14 -6.66
C LYS A 98 -11.51 2.78 -5.34
N SER A 99 -12.36 2.08 -4.60
CA SER A 99 -12.67 2.43 -3.20
C SER A 99 -11.39 2.33 -2.35
N GLY A 100 -11.20 3.27 -1.42
CA GLY A 100 -10.09 3.21 -0.47
C GLY A 100 -10.17 1.97 0.42
N GLY A 101 -9.03 1.59 1.02
CA GLY A 101 -8.94 0.56 2.04
C GLY A 101 -9.78 0.87 3.29
N HIS A 102 -9.95 -0.12 4.16
CA HIS A 102 -10.73 0.01 5.39
C HIS A 102 -10.06 1.00 6.36
N GLY A 103 -10.55 2.25 6.42
CA GLY A 103 -10.02 3.32 7.29
C GLY A 103 -9.46 4.53 6.54
N VAL A 104 -9.23 4.42 5.22
CA VAL A 104 -8.90 5.54 4.33
C VAL A 104 -10.09 6.51 4.18
N GLY A 105 -11.31 6.05 4.50
CA GLY A 105 -12.55 6.82 4.44
C GLY A 105 -13.16 6.93 3.04
N TRP A 106 -14.33 7.57 2.95
CA TRP A 106 -15.11 7.72 1.72
C TRP A 106 -14.74 8.96 0.89
N SER A 107 -13.87 9.83 1.40
CA SER A 107 -13.48 11.04 0.68
C SER A 107 -12.69 10.67 -0.58
N PRO A 108 -12.83 11.43 -1.68
CA PRO A 108 -12.07 11.20 -2.90
C PRO A 108 -10.57 11.04 -2.60
N ILE A 109 -9.94 10.09 -3.28
CA ILE A 109 -8.49 9.86 -3.22
C ILE A 109 -7.93 10.37 -4.54
N ILE A 110 -7.05 11.37 -4.46
CA ILE A 110 -6.35 11.85 -5.65
C ILE A 110 -5.48 10.69 -6.14
N PRO A 111 -5.59 10.30 -7.42
CA PRO A 111 -4.88 9.14 -7.92
C PRO A 111 -3.36 9.30 -7.75
N TYR A 112 -2.68 8.18 -7.68
CA TYR A 112 -1.22 8.15 -7.64
C TYR A 112 -0.72 7.09 -8.60
N ALA A 113 0.55 7.21 -8.97
CA ALA A 113 1.24 6.27 -9.83
C ALA A 113 2.65 5.98 -9.32
N PHE A 114 3.16 4.80 -9.65
CA PHE A 114 4.55 4.40 -9.42
C PHE A 114 4.92 3.28 -10.39
N SER A 115 6.22 3.02 -10.52
CA SER A 115 6.74 1.95 -11.38
C SER A 115 7.35 0.82 -10.58
N VAL A 116 7.16 -0.41 -11.05
CA VAL A 116 7.72 -1.64 -10.47
C VAL A 116 8.24 -2.58 -11.56
N PRO A 117 9.24 -3.42 -11.27
CA PRO A 117 9.64 -4.52 -12.16
C PRO A 117 8.48 -5.49 -12.40
N GLN A 118 8.53 -6.20 -13.53
CA GLN A 118 7.48 -7.12 -13.99
C GLN A 118 7.06 -8.18 -12.95
N ASP A 119 8.01 -8.65 -12.14
CA ASP A 119 7.79 -9.73 -11.16
C ASP A 119 7.06 -9.30 -9.87
N TRP A 120 6.73 -8.01 -9.72
CA TRP A 120 5.98 -7.51 -8.57
C TRP A 120 4.47 -7.65 -8.77
N ASN A 121 3.79 -8.14 -7.74
CA ASN A 121 2.35 -8.42 -7.78
C ASN A 121 1.61 -7.71 -6.64
N GLU A 122 0.35 -7.32 -6.88
CA GLU A 122 -0.51 -6.79 -5.83
C GLU A 122 -0.75 -7.86 -4.76
N VAL A 123 -0.61 -7.47 -3.50
CA VAL A 123 -0.88 -8.33 -2.34
C VAL A 123 -2.12 -7.80 -1.63
N PRO A 124 -3.07 -8.66 -1.23
CA PRO A 124 -4.24 -8.22 -0.46
C PRO A 124 -3.84 -7.45 0.81
N VAL A 125 -4.61 -6.40 1.10
CA VAL A 125 -4.46 -5.60 2.32
C VAL A 125 -5.41 -6.15 3.39
N SER A 126 -4.91 -6.28 4.61
CA SER A 126 -5.67 -6.73 5.78
C SER A 126 -5.71 -5.65 6.85
N ILE A 127 -6.82 -5.57 7.60
CA ILE A 127 -6.92 -4.68 8.77
C ILE A 127 -5.93 -5.03 9.88
N ALA A 128 -5.43 -6.27 9.89
CA ALA A 128 -4.44 -6.74 10.86
C ALA A 128 -3.01 -6.33 10.49
N ASP A 129 -2.84 -5.70 9.33
CA ASP A 129 -1.55 -5.21 8.90
C ASP A 129 -1.08 -4.03 9.76
N LEU A 130 0.23 -3.89 9.91
CA LEU A 130 0.82 -2.69 10.45
C LEU A 130 0.47 -1.49 9.54
N GLY A 131 -0.18 -0.47 10.10
CA GLY A 131 -0.78 0.64 9.33
C GLY A 131 -2.05 0.24 8.56
N GLY A 132 -2.64 -0.93 8.86
CA GLY A 132 -3.68 -1.61 8.08
C GLY A 132 -4.95 -0.82 7.83
N THR A 133 -5.23 0.21 8.62
CA THR A 133 -6.39 1.08 8.45
C THR A 133 -6.25 2.05 7.27
N GLU A 134 -5.05 2.50 6.94
CA GLU A 134 -4.84 3.52 5.90
C GLU A 134 -4.07 3.00 4.69
N ILE A 135 -3.73 1.71 4.67
CA ILE A 135 -3.12 1.09 3.49
C ILE A 135 -4.15 0.99 2.36
N ASP A 136 -3.87 1.66 1.25
CA ASP A 136 -4.68 1.62 0.02
C ASP A 136 -4.20 0.52 -0.95
N LEU A 137 -2.90 0.19 -0.91
CA LEU A 137 -2.29 -0.77 -1.83
C LEU A 137 -1.03 -1.40 -1.27
N ARG A 138 -0.79 -2.65 -1.63
CA ARG A 138 0.49 -3.33 -1.45
C ARG A 138 0.93 -4.05 -2.71
N PHE A 139 2.23 -4.01 -2.97
CA PHE A 139 2.86 -4.87 -3.96
C PHE A 139 4.04 -5.59 -3.30
N ALA A 140 4.36 -6.79 -3.78
CA ALA A 140 5.53 -7.51 -3.32
C ALA A 140 6.17 -8.35 -4.43
N SER A 141 7.48 -8.55 -4.27
CA SER A 141 8.27 -9.56 -4.94
C SER A 141 9.00 -10.36 -3.86
N PRO A 142 8.76 -11.68 -3.71
CA PRO A 142 9.48 -12.51 -2.75
C PRO A 142 11.01 -12.41 -2.88
N LYS A 143 11.47 -12.11 -4.10
CA LYS A 143 12.89 -11.99 -4.45
C LYS A 143 13.47 -10.64 -4.07
N GLU A 144 12.72 -9.55 -4.22
CA GLU A 144 13.26 -8.18 -4.18
C GLU A 144 12.80 -7.37 -2.97
N GLY A 145 11.56 -7.52 -2.52
CA GLY A 145 11.04 -6.72 -1.41
C GLY A 145 9.53 -6.55 -1.45
N ARG A 146 9.05 -5.54 -0.73
CA ARG A 146 7.62 -5.18 -0.66
C ARG A 146 7.45 -3.68 -0.60
N LEU A 147 6.31 -3.21 -1.06
CA LEU A 147 5.92 -1.81 -0.99
C LEU A 147 4.47 -1.68 -0.51
N SER A 148 4.17 -0.51 0.05
CA SER A 148 2.82 -0.14 0.46
C SER A 148 2.56 1.34 0.20
N VAL A 149 1.35 1.66 -0.24
CA VAL A 149 0.85 3.03 -0.30
C VAL A 149 -0.14 3.24 0.83
N ILE A 150 0.16 4.18 1.71
CA ILE A 150 -0.68 4.59 2.83
C ILE A 150 -1.26 5.96 2.51
N VAL A 151 -2.57 6.09 2.66
CA VAL A 151 -3.31 7.31 2.38
C VAL A 151 -4.05 7.72 3.65
N ALA A 152 -3.43 8.59 4.44
CA ALA A 152 -3.94 9.00 5.74
C ALA A 152 -4.57 10.41 5.70
N PRO A 153 -5.64 10.68 6.47
CA PRO A 153 -6.15 12.04 6.64
C PRO A 153 -5.11 12.95 7.31
N VAL A 154 -4.91 14.15 6.78
CA VAL A 154 -3.96 15.13 7.37
C VAL A 154 -4.33 15.51 8.81
N LEU A 155 -5.63 15.55 9.12
CA LEU A 155 -6.17 15.90 10.43
C LEU A 155 -5.68 15.00 11.57
N ARG A 156 -5.18 13.79 11.28
CA ARG A 156 -4.55 12.94 12.31
C ARG A 156 -3.26 13.56 12.87
N PHE A 157 -2.68 14.55 12.20
CA PHE A 157 -1.30 15.00 12.44
C PHE A 157 -1.17 16.51 12.60
N ALA A 158 -2.13 17.28 12.09
CA ALA A 158 -2.17 18.72 12.28
C ALA A 158 -3.62 19.21 12.25
N ASP A 159 -4.04 19.81 13.35
CA ASP A 159 -5.29 20.52 13.44
C ASP A 159 -5.19 21.82 12.64
N ASN A 160 -6.22 22.15 11.85
CA ASN A 160 -6.36 23.39 11.07
C ASN A 160 -5.58 23.48 9.74
N LEU A 161 -5.30 22.35 9.10
CA LEU A 161 -4.90 22.34 7.69
C LEU A 161 -6.18 22.21 6.84
N GLY A 162 -6.45 23.19 5.96
CA GLY A 162 -7.65 23.23 5.12
C GLY A 162 -7.72 22.08 4.08
N ASP A 163 -8.56 22.23 3.07
CA ASP A 163 -8.84 21.12 2.14
C ASP A 163 -7.77 20.90 1.05
N ASP A 164 -6.81 21.82 0.89
CA ASP A 164 -5.70 21.70 -0.06
C ASP A 164 -4.34 21.89 0.65
N VAL A 165 -3.85 20.79 1.21
CA VAL A 165 -2.65 20.75 2.04
C VAL A 165 -1.43 20.38 1.21
N LYS A 166 -0.40 21.22 1.30
CA LYS A 166 0.96 20.90 0.83
C LYS A 166 1.79 20.31 1.97
N ILE A 167 2.77 19.47 1.64
CA ILE A 167 3.56 18.79 2.67
C ILE A 167 4.38 19.77 3.52
N GLU A 168 4.81 20.91 2.95
CA GLU A 168 5.46 21.98 3.71
C GLU A 168 4.58 22.60 4.80
N ASN A 169 3.25 22.57 4.64
CA ASN A 169 2.30 23.07 5.65
C ASN A 169 2.25 22.15 6.88
N ILE A 170 2.51 20.86 6.70
CA ILE A 170 2.60 19.89 7.80
C ILE A 170 3.90 20.14 8.58
N GLY A 171 4.99 20.40 7.86
CA GLY A 171 6.24 20.92 8.39
C GLY A 171 7.49 20.44 7.64
N PRO A 172 8.68 20.61 8.22
CA PRO A 172 9.93 20.16 7.60
C PRO A 172 10.04 18.63 7.59
N PRO A 173 10.93 18.04 6.75
CA PRO A 173 11.10 16.59 6.64
C PRO A 173 11.28 15.88 7.99
N ALA A 174 12.05 16.45 8.91
CA ALA A 174 12.27 15.89 10.26
C ALA A 174 10.97 15.78 11.08
N LYS A 175 10.08 16.77 10.99
CA LYS A 175 8.78 16.73 11.69
C LYS A 175 7.87 15.66 11.08
N VAL A 176 7.85 15.56 9.74
CA VAL A 176 7.06 14.54 9.04
C VAL A 176 7.56 13.15 9.40
N ILE A 177 8.84 12.81 9.22
CA ILE A 177 9.30 11.45 9.51
C ILE A 177 9.10 11.05 10.97
N ASN A 178 9.24 11.97 11.93
CA ASN A 178 9.00 11.68 13.35
C ASN A 178 7.51 11.45 13.67
N ALA A 179 6.61 12.14 12.97
CA ALA A 179 5.17 11.97 13.17
C ALA A 179 4.62 10.68 12.52
N PHE A 180 5.11 10.35 11.33
CA PHE A 180 4.53 9.27 10.49
C PHE A 180 5.37 8.01 10.41
N GLY A 181 6.68 8.13 10.60
CA GLY A 181 7.61 7.01 10.52
C GLY A 181 7.21 5.82 11.40
N PRO A 182 6.82 6.01 12.67
CA PRO A 182 6.39 4.90 13.53
C PRO A 182 5.20 4.10 13.02
N GLU A 183 4.31 4.72 12.23
CA GLU A 183 3.18 4.02 11.60
C GLU A 183 3.63 3.16 10.41
N VAL A 184 4.67 3.61 9.70
CA VAL A 184 5.23 2.91 8.55
C VAL A 184 6.13 1.75 8.97
N ILE A 185 6.99 1.95 9.98
CA ILE A 185 8.00 0.95 10.39
C ILE A 185 7.62 0.16 11.66
N GLY A 186 6.64 0.63 12.43
CA GLY A 186 6.12 -0.04 13.63
C GLY A 186 6.92 0.24 14.90
N GLU A 187 7.85 1.19 14.85
CA GLU A 187 8.75 1.54 15.94
C GLU A 187 9.28 2.97 15.77
N ASN A 188 9.88 3.55 16.82
CA ASN A 188 10.45 4.90 16.76
C ASN A 188 11.53 4.98 15.67
N VAL A 189 11.54 6.10 14.92
CA VAL A 189 12.50 6.42 13.84
C VAL A 189 13.78 7.09 14.33
N GLU A 190 13.85 7.50 15.59
CA GLU A 190 15.01 8.19 16.17
C GLU A 190 16.30 7.36 15.98
N GLY A 191 17.33 7.99 15.41
CA GLY A 191 18.62 7.35 15.13
C GLY A 191 18.64 6.38 13.94
N LYS A 192 17.52 6.20 13.23
CA LYS A 192 17.41 5.25 12.10
C LYS A 192 17.43 5.91 10.73
N VAL A 193 17.17 7.21 10.65
CA VAL A 193 17.19 7.95 9.39
C VAL A 193 18.64 8.16 8.96
N LEU A 194 19.07 7.47 7.90
CA LEU A 194 20.39 7.62 7.31
C LEU A 194 20.50 8.87 6.44
N SER A 195 19.46 9.14 5.65
CA SER A 195 19.43 10.31 4.79
C SER A 195 18.00 10.81 4.57
N SER A 196 17.90 12.11 4.27
CA SER A 196 16.67 12.75 3.82
C SER A 196 16.94 13.63 2.62
N ASN A 197 16.02 13.68 1.67
CA ASN A 197 16.08 14.51 0.49
C ASN A 197 14.70 15.14 0.23
N VAL A 198 14.70 16.33 -0.35
CA VAL A 198 13.48 17.01 -0.81
C VAL A 198 13.57 17.15 -2.32
N ALA A 199 12.57 16.63 -3.02
CA ALA A 199 12.46 16.70 -4.46
C ALA A 199 11.15 17.39 -4.85
N GLU A 200 11.17 18.22 -5.89
CA GLU A 200 9.97 18.84 -6.45
C GLU A 200 9.64 18.17 -7.78
N HIS A 201 8.39 17.75 -7.92
CA HIS A 201 7.86 17.21 -9.17
C HIS A 201 6.48 17.78 -9.43
N GLU A 202 6.28 18.37 -10.61
CA GLU A 202 5.00 18.93 -11.05
C GLU A 202 4.40 19.95 -10.05
N GLY A 203 5.27 20.77 -9.42
CA GLY A 203 4.86 21.77 -8.43
C GLY A 203 4.49 21.20 -7.05
N ARG A 204 4.74 19.91 -6.81
CA ARG A 204 4.52 19.23 -5.52
C ARG A 204 5.84 18.77 -4.91
N LEU A 205 6.03 19.06 -3.62
CA LEU A 205 7.19 18.62 -2.86
C LEU A 205 7.02 17.18 -2.35
N TYR A 206 8.11 16.43 -2.45
CA TYR A 206 8.25 15.06 -2.00
C TYR A 206 9.39 14.99 -0.99
N TYR A 207 9.09 14.49 0.20
CA TYR A 207 10.10 14.20 1.21
C TYR A 207 10.49 12.74 1.11
N GLN A 208 11.78 12.49 0.84
CA GLN A 208 12.33 11.16 0.66
C GLN A 208 13.25 10.82 1.81
N PHE A 209 13.08 9.65 2.40
CA PHE A 209 13.83 9.18 3.55
C PHE A 209 14.41 7.81 3.26
N GLU A 210 15.59 7.57 3.80
CA GLU A 210 16.23 6.25 3.81
C GLU A 210 16.57 5.90 5.25
N LEU A 211 16.08 4.76 5.70
CA LEU A 211 16.22 4.28 7.07
C LEU A 211 17.01 2.97 7.12
N GLU A 212 17.76 2.80 8.21
CA GLU A 212 18.46 1.55 8.55
C GLU A 212 18.85 1.52 10.04
N PRO A 213 18.60 0.41 10.77
CA PRO A 213 17.54 -0.59 10.56
C PRO A 213 16.16 -0.04 10.98
N PRO A 214 15.05 -0.38 10.29
CA PRO A 214 14.94 -1.33 9.18
C PRO A 214 15.28 -0.69 7.82
N HIS A 215 15.67 -1.51 6.85
CA HIS A 215 15.96 -1.07 5.47
C HIS A 215 14.67 -0.67 4.74
N VAL A 216 14.38 0.64 4.77
CA VAL A 216 13.14 1.22 4.25
C VAL A 216 13.44 2.52 3.51
N LEU A 217 12.83 2.68 2.34
CA LEU A 217 12.70 3.96 1.63
C LEU A 217 11.28 4.47 1.81
N ILE A 218 11.14 5.71 2.27
CA ILE A 218 9.84 6.38 2.41
C ILE A 218 9.83 7.60 1.50
N THR A 219 8.80 7.71 0.67
CA THR A 219 8.50 8.93 -0.10
C THR A 219 7.16 9.46 0.35
N ALA A 220 7.14 10.69 0.89
CA ALA A 220 5.95 11.33 1.45
C ALA A 220 5.57 12.57 0.66
N THR A 221 4.28 12.79 0.46
CA THR A 221 3.71 14.03 -0.10
C THR A 221 2.29 14.25 0.41
N ALA A 222 1.80 15.49 0.38
CA ALA A 222 0.39 15.80 0.64
C ALA A 222 -0.31 16.30 -0.64
N ALA A 223 -1.61 16.00 -0.76
CA ALA A 223 -2.46 16.54 -1.80
C ALA A 223 -3.93 16.51 -1.34
N GLY A 224 -4.67 17.58 -1.57
CA GLY A 224 -6.00 17.74 -1.00
C GLY A 224 -5.93 17.69 0.54
N ASN A 225 -6.82 16.94 1.18
CA ASN A 225 -6.83 16.75 2.64
C ASN A 225 -6.11 15.47 3.10
N ARG A 226 -5.25 14.89 2.26
CA ARG A 226 -4.62 13.58 2.49
C ARG A 226 -3.10 13.66 2.42
N LEU A 227 -2.45 12.89 3.29
CA LEU A 227 -1.05 12.56 3.19
C LEU A 227 -0.88 11.19 2.54
N TYR A 228 0.04 11.13 1.57
CA TYR A 228 0.45 9.93 0.87
C TYR A 228 1.85 9.53 1.37
N LEU A 229 1.96 8.31 1.88
CA LEU A 229 3.23 7.71 2.26
C LEU A 229 3.46 6.48 1.38
N PHE A 230 4.53 6.51 0.62
CA PHE A 230 4.97 5.40 -0.21
C PHE A 230 6.19 4.76 0.44
N SER A 231 6.01 3.54 0.95
CA SER A 231 7.07 2.79 1.65
C SER A 231 7.54 1.64 0.78
N VAL A 232 8.85 1.52 0.60
CA VAL A 232 9.51 0.41 -0.09
C VAL A 232 10.51 -0.22 0.88
N THR A 233 10.38 -1.51 1.12
CA THR A 233 11.15 -2.22 2.15
C THR A 233 11.77 -3.50 1.58
N GLY A 234 12.94 -3.87 2.10
CA GLY A 234 13.60 -5.13 1.80
C GLY A 234 14.32 -5.66 3.04
N ASN A 235 14.51 -6.98 3.14
CA ASN A 235 15.43 -7.53 4.13
C ASN A 235 16.90 -7.21 3.75
N GLY A 236 17.87 -7.43 4.63
CA GLY A 236 19.26 -7.05 4.36
C GLY A 236 19.88 -7.68 3.09
N LEU A 237 19.48 -8.91 2.73
CA LEU A 237 19.96 -9.55 1.50
C LEU A 237 19.32 -8.93 0.25
N GLN A 238 18.02 -8.70 0.31
CA GLN A 238 17.25 -8.00 -0.71
C GLN A 238 17.79 -6.60 -0.94
N TRP A 239 17.97 -5.84 0.13
CA TRP A 239 18.51 -4.48 0.11
C TRP A 239 19.87 -4.44 -0.57
N LYS A 240 20.81 -5.28 -0.14
CA LYS A 240 22.16 -5.34 -0.73
C LYS A 240 22.16 -5.65 -2.23
N ARG A 241 21.23 -6.49 -2.71
CA ARG A 241 21.19 -6.93 -4.12
C ARG A 241 20.38 -5.99 -5.02
N TYR A 242 19.24 -5.50 -4.53
CA TYR A 242 18.23 -4.79 -5.33
C TYR A 242 18.06 -3.32 -4.93
N TYR A 243 18.98 -2.75 -4.14
CA TYR A 243 18.91 -1.35 -3.70
C TYR A 243 18.57 -0.37 -4.83
N LYS A 244 19.19 -0.52 -6.00
CA LYS A 244 18.96 0.35 -7.15
C LYS A 244 17.52 0.29 -7.64
N ASP A 245 16.97 -0.91 -7.75
CA ASP A 245 15.59 -1.11 -8.21
C ASP A 245 14.60 -0.63 -7.14
N LEU A 246 14.84 -0.94 -5.87
CA LEU A 246 14.04 -0.42 -4.75
C LEU A 246 14.04 1.11 -4.71
N LYS A 247 15.19 1.74 -4.97
CA LYS A 247 15.31 3.21 -5.06
C LYS A 247 14.59 3.77 -6.28
N ARG A 248 14.64 3.09 -7.44
CA ARG A 248 13.86 3.47 -8.63
C ARG A 248 12.36 3.38 -8.37
N ILE A 249 11.90 2.32 -7.70
CA ILE A 249 10.50 2.18 -7.27
C ILE A 249 10.12 3.37 -6.37
N ALA A 250 10.88 3.62 -5.29
CA ALA A 250 10.60 4.71 -4.35
C ALA A 250 10.53 6.09 -5.02
N THR A 251 11.50 6.39 -5.90
CA THR A 251 11.62 7.69 -6.57
C THR A 251 10.63 7.89 -7.71
N SER A 252 9.98 6.83 -8.20
CA SER A 252 8.96 6.90 -9.26
C SER A 252 7.57 7.33 -8.78
N PHE A 253 7.34 7.36 -7.46
CA PHE A 253 6.01 7.64 -6.89
C PHE A 253 5.54 9.08 -7.16
N ARG A 254 4.37 9.24 -7.77
CA ARG A 254 3.74 10.53 -8.08
C ARG A 254 2.26 10.53 -7.69
N VAL A 255 1.75 11.68 -7.29
CA VAL A 255 0.32 11.91 -7.10
C VAL A 255 -0.13 12.71 -8.33
N VAL A 256 -1.16 12.26 -9.02
CA VAL A 256 -1.57 12.77 -10.35
C VAL A 256 -2.94 13.42 -10.33
#